data_AF-A0A1J4XBH8-F1
#
_entry.id   AF-A0A1J4XBH8-F1
#
_cell.length_a   1.000
_cell.length_b   1.000
_cell.length_c   1.000
_cell.angle_alpha   90.00
_cell.angle_beta   90.00
_cell.angle_gamma   90.00
#
_symmetry.space_group_name_H-M   'P 1'
#
loop_
_entity.id
_entity.type
_entity.pdbx_description
1 polymer ?
#
loop_
_entity_poly.entity_id
_entity_poly.type
_entity_poly.pdbx_seq_one_letter_code
_entity_poly.pdbx_strand_id
1 'polypeptide(L)'
;MKAAIDPSFTAVLTVAGKPIGFDGPRDMLTYLFDPATFGGDRQAGLGTITLLDYYDETPFDGRTAYFVVGSDVAGPMGPEFIPFNAQDAAEEFRHDHGGTVVPFAQVTPGLVRSIATGHGMPGMEHGHHDH
;
A
#
# COMPACT_ATOMS: atom_id res chain seq x y z
N MET A 1 20.89 1.46 15.95
CA MET A 1 20.35 2.82 16.14
C MET A 1 18.84 2.70 16.15
N LYS A 2 18.16 3.35 17.10
CA LYS A 2 16.69 3.31 17.21
C LYS A 2 16.08 4.05 16.00
N ALA A 3 15.35 3.35 15.15
CA ALA A 3 14.39 4.02 14.27
C ALA A 3 13.18 4.34 15.16
N ALA A 4 13.08 5.60 15.55
CA ALA A 4 11.93 6.16 16.22
C ALA A 4 11.07 6.89 15.19
N ILE A 5 9.77 6.93 15.48
CA ILE A 5 8.64 7.47 14.71
C ILE A 5 7.95 6.33 13.96
N ASP A 6 6.94 5.78 14.62
CA ASP A 6 5.82 5.09 13.99
C ASP A 6 4.89 6.20 13.46
N PRO A 7 5.05 6.71 12.22
CA PRO A 7 4.00 7.54 11.65
C PRO A 7 2.74 6.69 11.67
N SER A 8 1.60 7.32 11.90
CA SER A 8 0.34 6.59 11.85
C SER A 8 0.17 6.14 10.40
N PHE A 9 0.52 4.89 10.07
CA PHE A 9 0.32 4.28 8.74
C PHE A 9 -1.18 4.08 8.44
N THR A 10 -2.03 4.93 9.00
CA THR A 10 -3.48 4.87 8.93
C THR A 10 -3.92 5.14 7.50
N ALA A 11 -4.61 4.15 6.94
CA ALA A 11 -5.32 4.27 5.68
C ALA A 11 -6.82 4.16 5.94
N VAL A 12 -7.62 4.92 5.22
CA VAL A 12 -9.08 4.89 5.33
C VAL A 12 -9.70 4.69 3.96
N LEU A 13 -10.52 3.64 3.82
CA LEU A 13 -11.31 3.38 2.62
C LEU A 13 -12.79 3.55 2.95
N THR A 14 -13.51 4.33 2.15
CA THR A 14 -14.97 4.39 2.27
C THR A 14 -15.59 3.32 1.36
N VAL A 15 -16.37 2.39 1.93
CA VAL A 15 -17.08 1.33 1.19
C VAL A 15 -18.57 1.48 1.42
N ALA A 16 -19.35 1.61 0.34
CA ALA A 16 -20.80 1.85 0.42
C ALA A 16 -21.20 2.98 1.40
N GLY A 17 -20.40 4.06 1.44
CA GLY A 17 -20.61 5.22 2.33
C GLY A 17 -20.14 5.05 3.78
N LYS A 18 -19.49 3.94 4.12
CA LYS A 18 -18.95 3.68 5.47
C LYS A 18 -17.42 3.71 5.45
N PRO A 19 -16.76 4.51 6.31
CA PRO A 19 -15.30 4.49 6.42
C PRO A 19 -14.84 3.21 7.13
N ILE A 20 -13.84 2.55 6.56
CA ILE A 20 -13.12 1.41 7.11
C ILE A 20 -11.68 1.87 7.32
N GLY A 21 -11.19 1.77 8.56
CA GLY A 21 -9.80 2.07 8.90
C GLY A 21 -8.91 0.84 8.75
N PHE A 22 -7.67 1.04 8.32
CA PHE A 22 -6.65 0.02 8.17
C PHE A 22 -5.38 0.44 8.91
N ASP A 23 -4.63 -0.54 9.39
CA ASP A 23 -3.35 -0.34 10.08
C ASP A 23 -2.23 0.17 9.15
N GLY A 24 -2.40 -0.03 7.84
CA GLY A 24 -1.39 0.22 6.82
C GLY A 24 -2.00 0.40 5.42
N PRO A 25 -1.31 1.12 4.50
CA PRO A 25 -1.69 1.15 3.09
C PRO A 25 -1.70 -0.23 2.42
N ARG A 26 -0.80 -1.14 2.81
CA ARG A 26 -0.79 -2.53 2.31
C ARG A 26 -2.08 -3.28 2.63
N ASP A 27 -2.57 -3.17 3.86
CA ASP A 27 -3.81 -3.83 4.30
C ASP A 27 -5.03 -3.24 3.56
N MET A 28 -5.06 -1.92 3.39
CA MET A 28 -6.06 -1.24 2.57
C MET A 28 -6.01 -1.72 1.11
N LEU A 29 -4.82 -1.81 0.50
CA LEU A 29 -4.65 -2.30 -0.86
C LEU A 29 -5.05 -3.78 -1.00
N THR A 30 -4.77 -4.60 0.02
CA THR A 30 -5.21 -6.00 0.05
C THR A 30 -6.73 -6.07 0.03
N TYR A 31 -7.40 -5.25 0.85
CA TYR A 31 -8.86 -5.14 0.85
C TYR A 31 -9.40 -4.63 -0.50
N LEU A 32 -8.72 -3.68 -1.14
CA LEU A 32 -9.13 -3.12 -2.43
C LEU A 32 -9.20 -4.20 -3.53
N PHE A 33 -8.24 -5.13 -3.57
CA PHE A 33 -8.18 -6.19 -4.57
C PHE A 33 -8.94 -7.46 -4.16
N ASP A 34 -8.96 -7.78 -2.87
CA ASP A 34 -9.62 -8.95 -2.30
C ASP A 34 -10.31 -8.60 -0.97
N PRO A 35 -11.49 -7.94 -1.01
CA PRO A 35 -12.20 -7.60 0.23
C PRO A 35 -12.72 -8.85 0.94
N ALA A 36 -12.88 -9.96 0.23
CA ALA A 36 -13.32 -11.24 0.79
C ALA A 36 -12.35 -11.78 1.85
N THR A 37 -11.05 -11.47 1.74
CA THR A 37 -10.02 -11.78 2.76
C THR A 37 -10.36 -11.17 4.13
N PHE A 38 -11.10 -10.08 4.15
CA PHE A 38 -11.55 -9.39 5.37
C PHE A 38 -13.05 -9.56 5.64
N GLY A 39 -13.73 -10.49 4.95
CA GLY A 39 -15.18 -10.67 5.02
C GLY A 39 -15.99 -9.54 4.39
N GLY A 40 -15.35 -8.69 3.58
CA GLY A 40 -15.97 -7.60 2.84
C GLY A 40 -16.69 -8.07 1.58
N ASP A 41 -17.68 -7.28 1.16
CA ASP A 41 -18.48 -7.55 -0.02
C ASP A 41 -17.84 -6.92 -1.27
N ARG A 42 -17.53 -7.72 -2.28
CA ARG A 42 -16.95 -7.26 -3.56
C ARG A 42 -17.89 -6.39 -4.39
N GLN A 43 -19.21 -6.51 -4.17
CA GLN A 43 -20.20 -5.74 -4.90
C GLN A 43 -20.49 -4.40 -4.23
N ALA A 44 -20.04 -4.21 -2.99
CA ALA A 44 -20.07 -2.93 -2.32
C ALA A 44 -19.19 -1.94 -3.10
N GLY A 45 -19.83 -0.89 -3.61
CA GLY A 45 -19.12 0.15 -4.35
C GLY A 45 -17.99 0.75 -3.52
N LEU A 46 -16.78 0.74 -4.07
CA LEU A 46 -15.62 1.40 -3.50
C LEU A 46 -15.76 2.92 -3.67
N GLY A 47 -15.73 3.65 -2.56
CA GLY A 47 -15.86 5.11 -2.50
C GLY A 47 -14.51 5.82 -2.49
N THR A 48 -14.34 6.79 -1.59
CA THR A 48 -13.10 7.56 -1.45
C THR A 48 -12.00 6.75 -0.77
N ILE A 49 -10.78 6.90 -1.26
CA ILE A 49 -9.56 6.38 -0.64
C ILE A 49 -8.85 7.57 0.00
N THR A 50 -8.58 7.51 1.29
CA THR A 50 -7.82 8.53 2.00
C THR A 50 -6.60 7.90 2.64
N LEU A 51 -5.44 8.46 2.32
CA LEU A 51 -4.15 8.09 2.90
C LEU A 51 -3.59 9.30 3.63
N LEU A 52 -2.73 9.08 4.62
CA LEU A 52 -1.93 10.14 5.24
C LEU A 52 -0.56 10.19 4.56
N ASP A 53 -0.08 11.38 4.23
CA ASP A 53 1.27 11.55 3.70
C ASP A 53 2.31 11.15 4.74
N TYR A 54 3.36 10.44 4.31
CA TYR A 54 4.38 9.94 5.23
C TYR A 54 5.13 11.05 6.00
N TYR A 55 5.36 12.22 5.38
CA TYR A 55 6.17 13.26 6.01
C TYR A 55 5.37 14.19 6.92
N ASP A 56 4.17 14.57 6.50
CA ASP A 56 3.38 15.60 7.18
C ASP A 56 2.05 15.08 7.77
N GLU A 57 1.75 13.78 7.61
CA GLU A 57 0.54 13.11 8.08
C GLU A 57 -0.76 13.78 7.57
N THR A 58 -0.71 14.53 6.46
CA THR A 58 -1.90 15.15 5.89
C THR A 58 -2.73 14.16 5.08
N PRO A 59 -4.06 14.17 5.22
CA PRO A 59 -4.94 13.32 4.42
C PRO A 59 -5.01 13.80 2.97
N PHE A 60 -4.87 12.87 2.03
CA PHE A 60 -4.97 13.14 0.60
C PHE A 60 -5.73 12.02 -0.15
N ASP A 61 -6.08 12.25 -1.42
CA ASP A 61 -6.74 11.24 -2.25
C ASP A 61 -5.77 10.11 -2.58
N GLY A 62 -6.04 8.92 -2.03
CA GLY A 62 -5.20 7.74 -2.23
C GLY A 62 -5.12 7.29 -3.69
N ARG A 63 -6.06 7.69 -4.56
CA ARG A 63 -5.99 7.38 -5.99
C ARG A 63 -4.88 8.12 -6.72
N THR A 64 -4.42 9.25 -6.20
CA THR A 64 -3.30 10.03 -6.75
C THR A 64 -1.98 9.74 -6.05
N ALA A 65 -1.95 8.73 -5.16
CA ALA A 65 -0.79 8.42 -4.35
C ALA A 65 0.39 7.88 -5.17
N TYR A 66 1.59 8.21 -4.70
CA TYR A 66 2.83 7.54 -5.04
C TYR A 66 3.26 6.71 -3.84
N PHE A 67 3.57 5.44 -4.06
CA PHE A 67 4.06 4.55 -3.02
C PHE A 67 5.54 4.28 -3.19
N VAL A 68 6.31 4.28 -2.11
CA VAL A 68 7.64 3.65 -2.10
C VAL A 68 7.52 2.27 -1.50
N VAL A 69 7.99 1.26 -2.23
CA VAL A 69 8.01 -0.14 -1.80
C VAL A 69 9.43 -0.69 -1.75
N GLY A 70 9.69 -1.57 -0.79
CA GLY A 70 11.02 -2.19 -0.62
C GLY A 70 12.10 -1.26 -0.07
N SER A 71 11.70 -0.19 0.63
CA SER A 71 12.58 0.64 1.44
C SER A 71 13.05 -0.08 2.71
N ASP A 72 14.06 0.46 3.39
CA ASP A 72 14.43 -0.01 4.74
C ASP A 72 13.42 0.38 5.83
N VAL A 73 12.54 1.33 5.54
CA VAL A 73 11.39 1.69 6.38
C VAL A 73 10.28 0.66 6.19
N ALA A 74 9.80 0.12 7.31
CA ALA A 74 8.76 -0.88 7.38
C ALA A 74 7.68 -0.44 8.39
N GLY A 75 6.44 -0.86 8.14
CA GLY A 75 5.35 -0.70 9.09
C GLY A 75 5.43 -1.74 10.23
N PRO A 76 4.50 -1.71 11.19
CA PRO A 76 4.46 -2.65 12.32
C PRO A 76 4.36 -4.12 11.87
N MET A 77 3.87 -4.35 10.65
CA MET A 77 3.69 -5.67 10.04
C MET A 77 4.73 -6.00 8.94
N GLY A 78 5.88 -5.32 8.94
CA GLY A 78 6.96 -5.55 7.99
C GLY A 78 6.89 -4.66 6.75
N PRO A 79 7.34 -5.14 5.57
CA PRO A 79 7.36 -4.35 4.33
C PRO A 79 6.00 -3.71 4.04
N GLU A 80 6.04 -2.42 3.71
CA GLU A 80 4.88 -1.55 3.60
C GLU A 80 4.90 -0.73 2.30
N PHE A 81 3.75 -0.21 1.91
CA PHE A 81 3.59 0.77 0.83
C PHE A 81 3.62 2.17 1.45
N ILE A 82 4.78 2.84 1.42
CA ILE A 82 4.93 4.16 2.04
C ILE A 82 4.27 5.22 1.15
N PRO A 83 3.19 5.89 1.59
CA PRO A 83 2.37 6.74 0.73
C PRO A 83 2.85 8.20 0.70
N PHE A 84 2.82 8.79 -0.49
CA PHE A 84 3.16 10.20 -0.74
C PHE A 84 2.12 10.86 -1.63
N ASN A 85 1.78 12.11 -1.32
CA ASN A 85 0.87 12.92 -2.11
C ASN A 85 1.52 13.49 -3.40
N ALA A 86 2.86 13.47 -3.48
CA ALA A 86 3.66 14.01 -4.57
C ALA A 86 4.78 13.06 -4.98
N GLN A 87 5.06 13.00 -6.29
CA GLN A 87 6.11 12.14 -6.83
C GLN A 87 7.50 12.57 -6.33
N ASP A 88 7.78 13.88 -6.28
CA ASP A 88 9.08 14.39 -5.83
C ASP A 88 9.39 13.93 -4.40
N ALA A 89 8.41 13.99 -3.48
CA ALA A 89 8.56 13.51 -2.11
C ALA A 89 8.86 11.99 -2.05
N ALA A 90 8.21 11.20 -2.90
CA ALA A 90 8.48 9.77 -2.99
C ALA A 90 9.90 9.47 -3.52
N GLU A 91 10.39 10.28 -4.47
CA GLU A 91 11.75 10.15 -5.00
C GLU A 91 12.81 10.58 -3.97
N GLU A 92 12.55 11.65 -3.21
CA GLU A 92 13.40 12.06 -2.08
C GLU A 92 13.49 10.95 -1.04
N PHE A 93 12.34 10.42 -0.60
CA PHE A 93 12.31 9.30 0.34
C PHE A 93 13.07 8.08 -0.19
N ARG A 94 12.85 7.71 -1.47
CA ARG A 94 13.58 6.61 -2.11
C ARG A 94 15.08 6.86 -2.15
N HIS A 95 15.52 8.09 -2.33
CA HIS A 95 16.95 8.43 -2.34
C HIS A 95 17.60 8.13 -0.98
N ASP A 96 16.91 8.45 0.12
CA ASP A 96 17.41 8.23 1.48
C ASP A 96 17.22 6.80 1.98
N HIS A 97 16.13 6.13 1.60
CA HIS A 97 15.70 4.83 2.16
C HIS A 97 15.68 3.67 1.16
N GLY A 98 16.08 3.91 -0.09
CA GLY A 98 16.00 2.94 -1.16
C GLY A 98 14.57 2.59 -1.59
N GLY A 99 14.41 1.45 -2.27
CA GLY A 99 13.13 0.98 -2.79
C GLY A 99 12.79 1.50 -4.19
N THR A 100 11.51 1.42 -4.55
CA THR A 100 10.98 1.79 -5.87
C THR A 100 9.70 2.60 -5.72
N VAL A 101 9.62 3.72 -6.45
CA VAL A 101 8.40 4.54 -6.54
C VAL A 101 7.41 3.88 -7.49
N VAL A 102 6.17 3.67 -7.03
CA VAL A 102 5.07 3.06 -7.77
C VAL A 102 3.83 3.93 -7.60
N PRO A 103 3.27 4.53 -8.68
CA PRO A 103 2.02 5.26 -8.58
C PRO A 103 0.85 4.30 -8.33
N PHE A 104 -0.21 4.77 -7.66
CA PHE A 104 -1.41 3.98 -7.36
C PHE A 104 -1.96 3.23 -8.58
N ALA A 105 -1.97 3.88 -9.74
CA ALA A 105 -2.44 3.30 -11.00
C ALA A 105 -1.65 2.05 -11.47
N GLN A 106 -0.42 1.86 -10.99
CA GLN A 106 0.42 0.70 -11.30
C GLN A 106 0.41 -0.36 -10.19
N VAL A 107 -0.31 -0.12 -9.10
CA VAL A 107 -0.43 -1.11 -8.02
C VAL A 107 -1.31 -2.26 -8.52
N THR A 108 -0.78 -3.48 -8.42
CA THR A 108 -1.47 -4.70 -8.84
C THR A 108 -1.62 -5.66 -7.66
N PRO A 109 -2.59 -6.59 -7.70
CA PRO A 109 -2.72 -7.63 -6.67
C PRO A 109 -1.43 -8.46 -6.51
N GLY A 110 -0.71 -8.70 -7.61
CA GLY A 110 0.57 -9.40 -7.60
C GLY A 110 1.64 -8.65 -6.80
N LEU A 111 1.75 -7.34 -7.02
CA LEU A 111 2.67 -6.48 -6.27
C LEU A 111 2.35 -6.47 -4.77
N VAL A 112 1.08 -6.28 -4.40
CA VAL A 112 0.64 -6.28 -3.00
C VAL A 112 0.99 -7.60 -2.31
N ARG A 113 0.74 -8.74 -2.97
CA ARG A 113 1.09 -10.06 -2.44
C ARG A 113 2.61 -10.23 -2.30
N SER A 114 3.40 -9.80 -3.27
CA SER A 114 4.86 -9.88 -3.20
C SER A 114 5.42 -9.11 -1.99
N ILE A 115 4.87 -7.94 -1.68
CA ILE A 115 5.26 -7.16 -0.50
C ILE A 115 4.77 -7.83 0.80
N ALA A 116 3.52 -8.32 0.83
CA ALA A 116 2.93 -8.94 2.03
C ALA A 116 3.60 -10.26 2.46
N THR A 117 4.15 -11.02 1.51
CA THR A 117 4.70 -12.37 1.81
C THR A 117 6.17 -12.31 2.28
N GLY A 118 6.82 -11.14 2.27
CA GLY A 118 8.24 -10.98 2.63
C GLY A 118 9.22 -11.80 1.77
N HIS A 119 8.72 -12.48 0.74
CA HIS A 119 9.51 -13.28 -0.19
C HIS A 119 9.94 -12.36 -1.33
N GLY A 120 11.25 -12.13 -1.43
CA GLY A 120 11.85 -11.54 -2.62
C GLY A 120 11.27 -12.16 -3.88
N MET A 121 11.02 -11.31 -4.87
CA MET A 121 10.31 -11.62 -6.12
C MET A 121 10.52 -13.08 -6.58
N PRO A 122 9.52 -13.97 -6.48
CA PRO A 122 9.58 -15.19 -7.27
C PRO A 122 9.38 -14.75 -8.73
N GLY A 123 10.31 -15.17 -9.58
CA GLY A 123 10.27 -14.91 -11.00
C GLY A 123 8.90 -15.17 -11.59
N MET A 124 8.57 -14.38 -12.60
CA MET A 124 7.47 -14.64 -13.52
C MET A 124 7.56 -16.10 -14.00
N GLU A 125 6.67 -16.96 -13.52
CA GLU A 125 6.37 -18.22 -14.21
C GLU A 125 4.86 -18.27 -14.45
N HIS A 126 4.50 -17.95 -15.69
CA HIS A 126 3.25 -18.39 -16.28
C HIS A 126 3.34 -19.92 -16.42
N GLY A 127 2.55 -20.64 -15.64
CA GLY A 127 2.42 -22.09 -15.73
C GLY A 127 0.97 -22.53 -15.59
N HIS A 128 0.10 -22.01 -16.45
CA HIS A 128 -1.18 -22.66 -16.73
C HIS A 128 -0.93 -23.75 -17.77
N HIS A 129 -0.93 -25.02 -17.35
CA HIS A 129 -1.82 -26.04 -17.91
C HIS A 129 -1.70 -27.40 -17.21
N ASP A 130 -2.88 -27.89 -16.90
CA ASP A 130 -3.34 -29.26 -16.71
C ASP A 130 -2.83 -30.22 -17.82
N HIS A 131 -2.24 -31.35 -17.42
CA HIS A 131 -2.62 -32.73 -17.84
C HIS A 131 -1.80 -33.78 -17.09
#